data_AF-A0A212AUJ8-F1
#
_entry.id   AF-A0A212AUJ8-F1
#
_cell.length_a   1.000
_cell.length_b   1.000
_cell.length_c   1.000
_cell.angle_alpha   90.00
_cell.angle_beta   90.00
_cell.angle_gamma   90.00
#
_symmetry.space_group_name_H-M   'P 1'
#
loop_
_entity.id
_entity.type
_entity.pdbx_description
1 polymer ?
#
loop_
_entity_poly.entity_id
_entity_poly.type
_entity_poly.pdbx_seq_one_letter_code
_entity_poly.pdbx_strand_id
1 'polypeptide(L)'
;MFARDLLETSFLISFLMSEPGRPEAWLKADARTVKRTYAPLSIRKALDDRDGFFEMKRKAHYDRLSQLTHPTPFALDLKRDGQGLIHSGPIKQIELLKACLEEAAIASILLGECLLRYCRDEVANGRSLSSRLSIALQRTREVYLKR
;
A
#
# COMPACT_ATOMS: atom_id res chain seq x y z
N MET A 1 -7.66 8.36 -13.56
CA MET A 1 -6.64 9.43 -13.45
C MET A 1 -6.15 9.49 -12.00
N PHE A 2 -6.99 9.86 -11.04
CA PHE A 2 -6.60 10.05 -9.62
C PHE A 2 -6.01 8.83 -8.90
N ALA A 3 -6.48 7.60 -9.13
CA ALA A 3 -5.97 6.42 -8.41
C ALA A 3 -4.45 6.20 -8.61
N ARG A 4 -3.96 6.48 -9.81
CA ARG A 4 -2.54 6.41 -10.16
C ARG A 4 -1.75 7.49 -9.43
N ASP A 5 -2.27 8.71 -9.41
CA ASP A 5 -1.59 9.85 -8.79
C ASP A 5 -1.59 9.73 -7.26
N LEU A 6 -2.66 9.20 -6.65
CA LEU A 6 -2.71 8.80 -5.25
C LEU A 6 -1.68 7.70 -4.93
N LEU A 7 -1.56 6.69 -5.79
CA LEU A 7 -0.57 5.62 -5.62
C LEU A 7 0.85 6.20 -5.65
N GLU A 8 1.19 7.03 -6.65
CA GLU A 8 2.49 7.69 -6.72
C GLU A 8 2.77 8.62 -5.54
N THR A 9 1.74 9.33 -5.06
CA THR A 9 1.86 10.21 -3.89
C THR A 9 2.15 9.38 -2.64
N SER A 10 1.50 8.23 -2.47
CA SER A 10 1.78 7.31 -1.36
C SER A 10 3.21 6.76 -1.40
N PHE A 11 3.72 6.46 -2.60
CA PHE A 11 5.11 6.06 -2.79
C PHE A 11 6.07 7.19 -2.45
N LEU A 12 5.82 8.41 -2.92
CA LEU A 12 6.62 9.58 -2.58
C LEU A 12 6.67 9.78 -1.07
N ILE A 13 5.53 9.77 -0.38
CA ILE A 13 5.47 9.94 1.08
C ILE A 13 6.27 8.83 1.78
N SER A 14 6.07 7.56 1.40
CA SER A 14 6.82 6.44 1.99
C SER A 14 8.34 6.57 1.78
N PHE A 15 8.74 7.05 0.59
CA PHE A 15 10.14 7.27 0.27
C PHE A 15 10.73 8.43 1.07
N LEU A 16 10.01 9.54 1.21
CA LEU A 16 10.45 10.68 2.02
C LEU A 16 10.56 10.32 3.50
N MET A 17 9.68 9.45 4.01
CA MET A 17 9.68 9.01 5.41
C MET A 17 10.71 7.93 5.73
N SER A 18 11.34 7.29 4.74
CA SER A 18 12.23 6.16 5.02
C SER A 18 13.57 6.56 5.62
N GLU A 19 13.96 7.84 5.53
CA GLU A 19 15.19 8.37 6.12
C GLU A 19 14.96 9.77 6.71
N PRO A 20 15.47 10.05 7.92
CA PRO A 20 15.45 11.41 8.48
C PRO A 20 16.15 12.42 7.56
N GLY A 21 15.61 13.64 7.44
CA GLY A 21 16.21 14.73 6.65
C GLY A 21 15.92 14.70 5.16
N ARG A 22 15.33 13.62 4.64
CA ARG A 22 14.98 13.48 3.23
C ARG A 22 13.85 14.43 2.76
N PRO A 23 12.80 14.72 3.56
CA PRO A 23 11.82 15.75 3.20
C PRO A 23 12.44 17.13 2.99
N GLU A 24 13.36 17.54 3.87
CA GLU A 24 14.08 18.81 3.79
C GLU A 24 15.01 18.85 2.58
N ALA A 25 15.69 17.73 2.29
CA ALA A 25 16.53 17.60 1.11
C ALA A 25 15.70 17.68 -0.20
N TRP A 26 14.49 17.13 -0.21
CA TRP A 26 13.58 17.23 -1.36
C TRP A 26 13.11 18.67 -1.59
N LEU A 27 12.70 19.37 -0.53
CA LEU A 27 12.26 20.76 -0.60
C LEU A 27 13.37 21.71 -1.06
N LYS A 28 14.63 21.41 -0.72
CA LYS A 28 15.82 22.20 -1.13
C LYS A 28 16.45 21.74 -2.44
N ALA A 29 15.92 20.68 -3.07
CA ALA A 29 16.52 20.10 -4.26
C ALA A 29 16.40 21.02 -5.49
N ASP A 30 17.44 21.07 -6.31
CA ASP A 30 17.37 21.71 -7.62
C ASP A 30 16.56 20.87 -8.61
N ALA A 31 16.12 21.47 -9.71
CA ALA A 31 15.27 20.81 -10.70
C ALA A 31 15.91 19.52 -11.26
N ARG A 32 17.24 19.47 -11.36
CA ARG A 32 17.98 18.29 -11.81
C ARG A 32 17.89 17.16 -10.80
N THR A 33 18.09 17.45 -9.51
CA THR A 33 17.99 16.47 -8.43
C THR A 33 16.56 15.97 -8.27
N VAL A 34 15.56 16.85 -8.40
CA VAL A 34 14.14 16.46 -8.42
C VAL A 34 13.87 15.42 -9.51
N LYS A 35 14.27 15.68 -10.75
CA LYS A 35 14.05 14.75 -11.88
C LYS A 35 14.83 13.45 -11.78
N ARG A 36 15.98 13.43 -11.10
CA ARG A 36 16.81 12.23 -10.99
C ARG A 36 16.42 11.36 -9.79
N THR A 37 16.33 11.97 -8.62
CA THR A 37 16.17 11.26 -7.34
C THR A 37 14.71 11.07 -6.98
N TYR A 38 13.87 12.06 -7.27
CA TYR A 38 12.47 12.10 -6.85
C TYR A 38 11.50 11.87 -8.01
N ALA A 39 12.00 11.36 -9.15
CA ALA A 39 11.13 10.88 -10.21
C ALA A 39 10.37 9.62 -9.78
N PRO A 40 9.13 9.43 -10.25
CA PRO A 40 8.31 8.24 -9.94
C PRO A 40 9.06 6.92 -10.11
N LEU A 41 9.78 6.74 -11.23
CA LEU A 41 10.53 5.52 -11.49
C LEU A 41 11.64 5.28 -10.46
N SER A 42 12.39 6.32 -10.12
CA SER A 42 13.49 6.26 -9.13
C SER A 42 12.94 5.91 -7.74
N ILE A 43 11.82 6.53 -7.35
CA ILE A 43 11.15 6.26 -6.08
C ILE A 43 10.65 4.81 -6.01
N ARG A 44 9.95 4.33 -7.05
CA ARG A 44 9.46 2.95 -7.10
C ARG A 44 10.61 1.94 -6.97
N LYS A 45 11.69 2.16 -7.71
CA LYS A 45 12.88 1.30 -7.64
C LYS A 45 13.48 1.30 -6.24
N ALA A 46 13.69 2.48 -5.64
CA ALA A 46 14.25 2.57 -4.30
C ALA A 46 13.38 1.90 -3.23
N LEU A 47 12.05 1.98 -3.35
CA LEU A 47 11.12 1.31 -2.44
C LEU A 47 11.05 -0.20 -2.68
N ASP A 48 11.11 -0.64 -3.94
CA ASP A 48 11.16 -2.05 -4.29
C ASP A 48 12.46 -2.69 -3.77
N ASP A 49 13.60 -2.01 -3.93
CA ASP A 49 14.88 -2.42 -3.37
C ASP A 49 14.85 -2.47 -1.83
N ARG A 50 14.26 -1.45 -1.17
CA ARG A 50 14.08 -1.39 0.29
C ARG A 50 13.30 -2.59 0.83
N ASP A 51 12.23 -2.97 0.13
CA ASP A 51 11.29 -4.00 0.58
C ASP A 51 11.61 -5.41 -0.01
N GLY A 52 12.72 -5.55 -0.75
CA GLY A 52 13.17 -6.83 -1.32
C GLY A 52 12.35 -7.32 -2.51
N PHE A 53 11.69 -6.43 -3.26
CA PHE A 53 10.92 -6.77 -4.46
C PHE A 53 11.76 -6.66 -5.72
N PHE A 54 12.22 -7.79 -6.27
CA PHE A 54 13.06 -7.81 -7.47
C PHE A 54 12.30 -7.62 -8.81
N GLU A 55 10.97 -7.74 -8.79
CA GLU A 55 10.13 -7.75 -10.01
C GLU A 55 9.49 -6.40 -10.36
N MET A 56 9.92 -5.29 -9.73
CA MET A 56 9.35 -3.95 -9.95
C MET A 56 7.82 -3.91 -9.74
N LYS A 57 7.30 -4.58 -8.70
CA LYS A 57 5.85 -4.75 -8.47
C LYS A 57 5.10 -3.42 -8.39
N ARG A 58 5.72 -2.37 -7.87
CA ARG A 58 5.13 -1.02 -7.84
C ARG A 58 4.91 -0.44 -9.23
N LYS A 59 5.82 -0.70 -10.17
CA LYS A 59 5.63 -0.33 -11.58
C LYS A 59 4.47 -1.11 -12.19
N ALA A 60 4.36 -2.42 -11.92
CA ALA A 60 3.25 -3.21 -12.42
C ALA A 60 1.88 -2.71 -11.93
N HIS A 61 1.77 -2.32 -10.64
CA HIS A 61 0.56 -1.70 -10.10
C HIS A 61 0.24 -0.36 -10.78
N TYR A 62 1.24 0.51 -10.94
CA TYR A 62 1.08 1.77 -11.69
C TYR A 62 0.61 1.51 -13.13
N ASP A 63 1.25 0.59 -13.86
CA ASP A 63 0.95 0.31 -15.26
C ASP A 63 -0.48 -0.20 -15.40
N ARG A 64 -0.91 -1.10 -14.51
CA ARG A 64 -2.30 -1.58 -14.46
C ARG A 64 -3.28 -0.43 -14.28
N LEU A 65 -3.02 0.49 -13.33
CA LEU A 65 -3.89 1.66 -13.12
C LEU A 65 -3.83 2.65 -14.30
N SER A 66 -2.67 2.83 -14.92
CA SER A 66 -2.49 3.73 -16.06
C SER A 66 -3.22 3.21 -17.29
N GLN A 67 -3.19 1.89 -17.56
CA GLN A 67 -3.92 1.26 -18.66
C GLN A 67 -5.42 1.54 -18.61
N LEU A 68 -6.02 1.60 -17.41
CA LEU A 68 -7.43 1.94 -17.22
C LEU A 68 -7.78 3.39 -17.60
N THR A 69 -6.77 4.25 -17.78
CA THR A 69 -6.95 5.67 -18.11
C THR A 69 -6.72 5.98 -19.59
N HIS A 70 -6.07 5.09 -20.33
CA HIS A 70 -5.83 5.25 -21.77
C HIS A 70 -7.08 4.89 -22.59
N PRO A 71 -7.27 5.43 -23.80
CA PRO A 71 -8.37 5.07 -24.70
C PRO A 71 -8.10 3.73 -25.38
N THR A 72 -7.97 2.65 -24.61
CA THR A 72 -7.82 1.28 -25.11
C THR A 72 -9.16 0.57 -25.09
N PRO A 73 -9.40 -0.46 -25.95
CA PRO A 73 -10.63 -1.25 -25.92
C PRO A 73 -10.95 -1.81 -24.54
N PHE A 74 -9.94 -2.35 -23.84
CA PHE A 74 -10.05 -2.84 -22.47
C PHE A 74 -10.51 -1.75 -21.49
N ALA A 75 -9.92 -0.56 -21.56
CA ALA A 75 -10.32 0.55 -20.70
C ALA A 75 -11.72 1.10 -21.03
N LEU A 76 -12.16 1.01 -22.28
CA LEU A 76 -13.52 1.37 -22.70
C LEU A 76 -14.55 0.35 -22.23
N ASP A 77 -14.23 -0.96 -22.26
CA ASP A 77 -15.07 -2.01 -21.70
C ASP A 77 -15.26 -1.85 -20.20
N LEU A 78 -14.19 -1.58 -19.46
CA LEU A 78 -14.28 -1.21 -18.04
C LEU A 78 -15.04 0.08 -17.80
N LYS A 79 -15.25 0.91 -18.83
CA LYS A 79 -16.08 2.12 -18.78
C LYS A 79 -17.56 1.90 -19.04
N ARG A 80 -17.96 0.71 -19.48
CA ARG A 80 -19.35 0.33 -19.63
C ARG A 80 -19.98 0.08 -18.27
N ASP A 81 -21.20 0.57 -18.08
CA ASP A 81 -22.05 0.16 -16.96
C ASP A 81 -22.78 -1.15 -17.29
N GLY A 82 -23.66 -1.60 -16.39
CA GLY A 82 -24.47 -2.81 -16.59
C GLY A 82 -25.45 -2.73 -17.75
N GLN A 83 -25.61 -1.57 -18.39
CA GLN A 83 -26.44 -1.34 -19.58
C GLN A 83 -25.59 -1.13 -20.86
N GLY A 84 -24.26 -1.18 -20.75
CA GLY A 84 -23.35 -1.00 -21.88
C GLY A 84 -22.99 0.45 -22.20
N LEU A 85 -23.47 1.43 -21.43
CA LEU A 85 -23.18 2.86 -21.64
C LEU A 85 -21.79 3.22 -21.12
N ILE A 86 -21.01 3.93 -21.93
CA ILE A 86 -19.66 4.37 -21.57
C ILE A 86 -19.75 5.67 -20.76
N HIS A 87 -19.40 5.61 -19.48
CA HIS A 87 -19.35 6.78 -18.62
C HIS A 87 -17.94 7.34 -18.51
N SER A 88 -17.80 8.65 -18.76
CA SER A 88 -16.55 9.39 -18.59
C SER A 88 -16.48 9.98 -17.19
N GLY A 89 -15.81 9.30 -16.26
CA GLY A 89 -15.61 9.75 -14.88
C GLY A 89 -14.77 8.75 -14.07
N PRO A 90 -14.13 9.17 -12.96
CA PRO A 90 -13.24 8.31 -12.18
C PRO A 90 -13.96 7.22 -11.40
N ILE A 91 -15.24 7.43 -11.06
CA ILE A 91 -16.08 6.53 -10.26
C ILE A 91 -17.46 6.48 -10.92
N LYS A 92 -17.91 5.30 -11.33
CA LYS A 92 -19.15 5.11 -12.12
C LYS A 92 -20.33 4.70 -11.28
N GLN A 93 -20.05 3.97 -10.21
CA GLN A 93 -21.04 3.44 -9.28
C GLN A 93 -20.57 3.86 -7.89
N ILE A 94 -20.75 5.15 -7.58
CA ILE A 94 -20.25 5.73 -6.34
C ILE A 94 -20.84 5.03 -5.11
N GLU A 95 -22.12 4.65 -5.18
CA GLU A 95 -22.79 3.89 -4.12
C GLU A 95 -22.21 2.48 -3.98
N LEU A 96 -21.92 1.77 -5.08
CA LEU A 96 -21.28 0.46 -5.01
C LEU A 96 -19.85 0.55 -4.46
N LEU A 97 -19.06 1.52 -4.93
CA LEU A 97 -17.72 1.75 -4.41
C LEU A 97 -17.75 2.05 -2.92
N LYS A 98 -18.68 2.91 -2.49
CA LYS A 98 -18.90 3.24 -1.08
C LYS A 98 -19.24 1.99 -0.28
N ALA A 99 -20.20 1.19 -0.72
CA ALA A 99 -20.58 -0.05 -0.06
C ALA A 99 -19.42 -1.04 0.04
N CYS A 100 -18.65 -1.23 -1.04
CA CYS A 100 -17.47 -2.11 -1.02
C CYS A 100 -16.37 -1.59 -0.07
N LEU A 101 -16.16 -0.28 0.02
CA LEU A 101 -15.21 0.32 0.95
C LEU A 101 -15.67 0.16 2.40
N GLU A 102 -16.95 0.36 2.68
CA GLU A 102 -17.55 0.14 4.00
C GLU A 102 -17.42 -1.32 4.43
N GLU A 103 -17.73 -2.27 3.54
CA GLU A 103 -17.56 -3.71 3.77
C GLU A 103 -16.10 -4.07 4.06
N ALA A 104 -15.18 -3.61 3.21
CA ALA A 104 -13.75 -3.88 3.38
C ALA A 104 -13.21 -3.29 4.69
N ALA A 105 -13.68 -2.11 5.10
CA ALA A 105 -13.29 -1.49 6.36
C ALA A 105 -13.78 -2.30 7.56
N ILE A 106 -15.05 -2.72 7.56
CA ILE A 106 -15.62 -3.57 8.62
C ILE A 106 -14.84 -4.87 8.73
N ALA A 107 -14.62 -5.56 7.61
CA ALA A 107 -13.87 -6.82 7.58
C ALA A 107 -12.43 -6.66 8.09
N SER A 108 -11.74 -5.59 7.69
CA SER A 108 -10.36 -5.31 8.10
C SER A 108 -10.25 -5.03 9.60
N ILE A 109 -11.20 -4.29 10.17
CA ILE A 109 -11.23 -4.00 11.61
C ILE A 109 -11.45 -5.29 12.40
N LEU A 110 -12.46 -6.08 12.05
CA LEU A 110 -12.77 -7.34 12.74
C LEU A 110 -11.61 -8.33 12.67
N LEU A 111 -10.99 -8.47 11.49
CA LEU A 111 -9.80 -9.30 11.33
C LEU A 111 -8.63 -8.79 12.18
N GLY A 112 -8.41 -7.47 12.19
CA GLY A 112 -7.39 -6.82 13.01
C GLY A 112 -7.57 -7.10 14.50
N GLU A 113 -8.81 -7.03 15.01
CA GLU A 113 -9.12 -7.36 16.40
C GLU A 113 -8.86 -8.84 16.73
N CYS A 114 -9.25 -9.77 15.84
CA CYS A 114 -8.96 -11.19 15.99
C CYS A 114 -7.44 -11.45 16.04
N LEU A 115 -6.68 -10.86 15.12
CA LEU A 115 -5.22 -11.01 15.07
C LEU A 115 -4.54 -10.39 16.29
N LEU A 116 -4.99 -9.20 16.73
CA LEU A 116 -4.46 -8.55 17.92
C LEU A 116 -4.72 -9.39 19.17
N ARG A 117 -5.93 -9.94 19.32
CA ARG A 117 -6.29 -10.83 20.42
C ARG A 117 -5.42 -12.08 20.41
N TYR A 118 -5.29 -12.75 19.27
CA TYR A 118 -4.41 -13.89 19.10
C TYR A 118 -2.96 -13.56 19.51
N CYS A 119 -2.39 -12.46 19.03
CA CYS A 119 -1.05 -12.04 19.42
C CYS A 119 -0.91 -11.76 20.92
N ARG A 120 -1.92 -11.15 21.56
CA ARG A 120 -1.92 -10.92 23.01
C ARG A 120 -2.01 -12.21 23.80
N ASP A 121 -2.88 -13.12 23.39
CA ASP A 121 -3.08 -14.42 24.04
C ASP A 121 -1.82 -15.28 23.92
N GLU A 122 -1.16 -15.30 22.75
CA GLU A 122 0.12 -16.01 22.57
C GLU A 122 1.22 -15.45 23.48
N VAL A 123 1.27 -14.13 23.68
CA VAL A 123 2.23 -13.48 24.59
C VAL A 123 1.90 -13.75 26.06
N ALA A 124 0.62 -13.71 26.44
CA ALA A 124 0.16 -13.87 27.82
C ALA A 124 0.16 -15.35 28.28
N ASN A 125 -0.31 -16.25 27.42
CA ASN A 125 -0.49 -17.68 27.69
C ASN A 125 0.68 -18.55 27.23
N GLY A 126 1.83 -17.95 26.90
CA GLY A 126 3.03 -18.59 26.31
C GLY A 126 3.73 -19.68 27.13
N ARG A 127 3.01 -20.39 28.01
CA ARG A 127 3.49 -21.60 28.71
C ARG A 127 3.35 -22.88 27.88
N SER A 128 2.48 -22.91 26.87
CA SER A 128 2.46 -24.00 25.87
C SER A 128 2.94 -23.48 24.52
N LEU A 129 4.19 -23.79 24.17
CA LEU A 129 4.78 -23.48 22.87
C LEU A 129 4.12 -24.32 21.77
N SER A 130 3.01 -23.85 21.21
CA SER A 130 2.28 -24.57 20.16
C SER A 130 2.55 -24.02 18.75
N SER A 131 3.10 -22.80 18.62
CA SER A 131 3.27 -22.14 17.33
C SER A 131 4.67 -21.52 17.14
N ARG A 132 5.17 -21.45 15.90
CA ARG A 132 6.45 -20.77 15.60
C ARG A 132 6.40 -19.28 15.98
N LEU A 133 5.22 -18.67 15.90
CA LEU A 133 4.99 -17.29 16.31
C LEU A 133 5.08 -17.14 17.83
N SER A 134 4.56 -18.11 18.60
CA SER A 134 4.65 -18.11 20.07
C SER A 134 6.11 -18.07 20.54
N ILE A 135 6.98 -18.87 19.90
CA ILE A 135 8.43 -18.89 20.18
C ILE A 135 9.08 -17.54 19.87
N ALA A 136 8.76 -16.93 18.72
CA ALA A 136 9.31 -15.65 18.33
C ALA A 136 8.87 -14.51 19.26
N LEU A 137 7.58 -14.47 19.62
CA LEU A 137 7.01 -13.47 20.52
C LEU A 137 7.53 -13.62 21.96
N GLN A 138 7.69 -14.85 22.45
CA GLN A 138 8.28 -15.11 23.76
C GLN A 138 9.73 -14.62 23.83
N ARG A 139 10.55 -14.92 22.81
CA ARG A 139 11.93 -14.42 22.72
C ARG A 139 11.96 -12.89 22.75
N THR A 140 11.11 -12.23 21.95
CA THR A 140 11.01 -10.76 21.95
C THR A 140 10.64 -10.23 23.35
N ARG A 141 9.66 -10.85 24.02
CA ARG A 141 9.28 -10.46 25.39
C ARG A 141 10.43 -10.64 26.39
N GLU A 142 11.17 -11.74 26.32
CA GLU A 142 12.30 -12.00 27.23
C GLU A 142 13.47 -11.04 27.01
N VAL A 143 13.75 -10.68 25.75
CA VAL A 143 14.86 -9.78 25.38
C VAL A 143 14.53 -8.32 25.67
N TYR A 144 13.30 -7.87 25.41
CA TYR A 144 12.97 -6.43 25.40
C TYR A 144 11.98 -5.98 26.47
N LEU A 145 11.21 -6.89 27.08
CA LEU A 145 10.11 -6.54 28.00
C LEU A 145 10.31 -7.08 29.43
N LYS A 146 11.44 -7.72 29.75
CA LYS A 146 11.81 -8.05 31.13
C LYS A 146 12.44 -6.84 31.84
N ARG A 147 11.65 -6.17 32.69
CA ARG A 147 12.09 -5.50 33.93
C ARG A 147 11.23 -6.04 35.06
#